data_AF-A0A838KPB6-F1
#
_entry.id   AF-A0A838KPB6-F1
#
_cell.length_a   1.000
_cell.length_b   1.000
_cell.length_c   1.000
_cell.angle_alpha   90.00
_cell.angle_beta   90.00
_cell.angle_gamma   90.00
#
_symmetry.space_group_name_H-M   'P 1'
#
loop_
_entity.id
_entity.type
_entity.pdbx_description
1 polymer ?
#
loop_
_entity_poly.entity_id
_entity_poly.type
_entity_poly.pdbx_seq_one_letter_code
_entity_poly.pdbx_strand_id
1 'polypeptide(L)'
;MSGWPLHTWDGLEIAAEHPQGSTVVVRRPRRDGLDYLLLHRNANGAAFEGDWAWTAPAGARQPGEAVLSAALRELAEEAGLTGLSPWAVDLSHRWAVFAVDVPAHTTVDLVDPEHDRFEWLTPQECRRRVLPAFVAAQQVDRTAEVPTGALTFRPMEHGDLPTVLQWQRAAHADDWFHGSRTTLTDVQRRYGPRLERQQPTRMWVAQLDRVDIGYLQDFRVGDHDEYAVKTGLPDAVGFDYLIGDPSLVGRGLGTRMIWSYLVDVVAPHYPAARTFLASPDYRNAASLRALEKCGFHAGAWIDVPGRRGEAASTEIVCSFDRTHWLG
;
A
#
# COMPACT_ATOMS: atom_id res chain seq x y z
N MET A 1 22.56 -20.95 -11.69
CA MET A 1 21.94 -19.98 -10.76
C MET A 1 23.07 -19.33 -9.99
N SER A 2 23.57 -18.19 -10.45
CA SER A 2 24.50 -17.37 -9.66
C SER A 2 23.78 -16.93 -8.39
N GLY A 3 24.39 -17.14 -7.23
CA GLY A 3 23.84 -16.71 -5.95
C GLY A 3 23.64 -15.19 -5.94
N TRP A 4 22.54 -14.74 -5.35
CA TRP A 4 22.33 -13.31 -5.10
C TRP A 4 23.41 -12.79 -4.14
N PRO A 5 23.87 -11.54 -4.29
CA PRO A 5 24.92 -11.00 -3.44
C PRO A 5 24.45 -10.97 -1.97
N LEU A 6 25.34 -11.41 -1.07
CA LEU A 6 25.13 -11.35 0.38
C LEU A 6 25.63 -10.03 0.98
N HIS A 7 26.38 -9.26 0.20
CA HIS A 7 26.92 -7.97 0.60
C HIS A 7 26.67 -6.93 -0.50
N THR A 8 26.53 -5.67 -0.11
CA THR A 8 26.54 -4.50 -0.99
C THR A 8 27.92 -4.35 -1.65
N TRP A 9 28.01 -3.44 -2.62
CA TRP A 9 29.24 -3.22 -3.39
C TRP A 9 30.42 -2.71 -2.52
N ASP A 10 30.10 -2.05 -1.41
CA ASP A 10 31.03 -1.54 -0.38
C ASP A 10 31.23 -2.51 0.80
N GLY A 11 30.59 -3.69 0.79
CA GLY A 11 30.83 -4.79 1.73
C GLY A 11 29.91 -4.84 2.96
N LEU A 12 28.80 -4.09 2.99
CA LEU A 12 27.77 -4.19 4.04
C LEU A 12 26.89 -5.40 3.81
N GLU A 13 26.42 -6.04 4.89
CA GLU A 13 25.56 -7.22 4.80
C GLU A 13 24.16 -6.85 4.26
N ILE A 14 23.63 -7.69 3.37
CA ILE A 14 22.26 -7.58 2.85
C ILE A 14 21.37 -8.51 3.65
N ALA A 15 20.19 -8.03 4.03
CA ALA A 15 19.23 -8.84 4.76
C ALA A 15 18.86 -10.14 4.00
N ALA A 16 18.76 -11.25 4.73
CA ALA A 16 18.46 -12.55 4.14
C ALA A 16 16.97 -12.68 3.79
N GLU A 17 16.09 -12.12 4.62
CA GLU A 17 14.64 -12.15 4.43
C GLU A 17 14.16 -11.18 3.33
N HIS A 18 13.13 -11.60 2.59
CA HIS A 18 12.52 -10.77 1.55
C HIS A 18 11.68 -9.65 2.19
N PRO A 19 11.65 -8.45 1.60
CA PRO A 19 12.48 -7.99 0.49
C PRO A 19 13.92 -7.64 0.93
N GLN A 20 14.89 -7.83 0.04
CA GLN A 20 16.31 -7.54 0.27
C GLN A 20 16.68 -6.06 0.07
N GLY A 21 15.74 -5.25 -0.40
CA GLY A 21 15.95 -3.82 -0.63
C GLY A 21 14.68 -3.17 -1.14
N SER A 22 14.78 -1.87 -1.39
CA SER A 22 13.63 -1.06 -1.75
C SER A 22 14.00 0.09 -2.68
N THR A 23 13.03 0.53 -3.46
CA THR A 23 13.07 1.76 -4.24
C THR A 23 11.92 2.67 -3.82
N VAL A 24 12.17 3.98 -3.79
CA VAL A 24 11.12 5.00 -3.65
C VAL A 24 11.00 5.81 -4.93
N VAL A 25 9.89 5.62 -5.65
CA VAL A 25 9.54 6.41 -6.81
C VAL A 25 9.04 7.79 -6.36
N VAL A 26 9.82 8.83 -6.59
CA VAL A 26 9.45 10.21 -6.22
C VAL A 26 8.79 10.89 -7.41
N ARG A 27 7.54 11.32 -7.24
CA ARG A 27 6.75 12.03 -8.25
C ARG A 27 6.48 13.46 -7.80
N ARG A 28 6.46 14.40 -8.73
CA ARG A 28 6.00 15.78 -8.46
C ARG A 28 5.00 16.24 -9.53
N PRO A 29 4.06 17.15 -9.21
CA PRO A 29 3.13 17.66 -10.19
C PRO A 29 3.83 18.56 -11.22
N ARG A 30 3.44 18.39 -12.48
CA ARG A 30 3.70 19.29 -13.62
C ARG A 30 2.35 19.77 -14.16
N ARG A 31 2.33 20.90 -14.88
CA ARG A 31 1.11 21.49 -15.47
C ARG A 31 0.14 20.47 -16.10
N ASP A 32 0.68 19.49 -16.84
CA ASP A 32 -0.09 18.49 -17.58
C ASP A 32 0.39 17.06 -17.28
N GLY A 33 0.73 16.75 -16.02
CA GLY A 33 1.12 15.40 -15.62
C GLY A 33 2.07 15.34 -14.42
N LEU A 34 2.97 14.38 -14.44
CA LEU A 34 3.95 14.15 -13.38
C LEU A 34 5.36 14.16 -13.94
N ASP A 35 6.30 14.67 -13.15
CA ASP A 35 7.72 14.38 -13.32
C ASP A 35 8.17 13.39 -12.26
N TYR A 36 9.20 12.63 -12.58
CA TYR A 36 9.80 11.59 -11.76
C TYR A 36 11.26 11.95 -11.50
N LEU A 37 11.70 11.80 -10.25
CA LEU A 37 13.11 11.96 -9.90
C LEU A 37 13.88 10.69 -10.31
N LEU A 38 14.92 10.86 -11.12
CA LEU A 38 15.92 9.84 -11.37
C LEU A 38 17.28 10.36 -10.96
N LEU A 39 18.05 9.49 -10.29
CA LEU A 39 19.43 9.71 -9.91
C LEU A 39 20.32 8.92 -10.87
N HIS A 40 21.44 9.52 -11.27
CA HIS A 40 22.43 8.86 -12.10
C HIS A 40 23.53 8.26 -11.22
N ARG A 41 23.85 6.98 -11.47
CA ARG A 41 24.83 6.22 -10.70
C ARG A 41 26.24 6.40 -11.28
N ASN A 42 27.18 6.81 -10.44
CA ASN A 42 28.57 7.08 -10.80
C ASN A 42 29.45 5.80 -10.85
N ALA A 43 28.91 4.62 -10.52
CA ALA A 43 29.66 3.36 -10.46
C ALA A 43 30.40 3.00 -11.76
N ASN A 44 29.89 3.43 -12.93
CA ASN A 44 30.51 3.21 -14.24
C ASN A 44 31.05 4.51 -14.88
N GLY A 45 31.16 5.59 -14.10
CA GLY A 45 31.60 6.91 -14.51
C GLY A 45 30.48 7.80 -15.06
N ALA A 46 30.69 9.12 -14.96
CA ALA A 46 29.69 10.17 -15.22
C ALA A 46 29.09 10.22 -16.64
N ALA A 47 29.69 9.54 -17.61
CA ALA A 47 29.22 9.50 -19.01
C ALA A 47 28.47 8.22 -19.37
N PHE A 48 28.31 7.28 -18.44
CA PHE A 48 27.61 6.02 -18.67
C PHE A 48 26.09 6.24 -18.77
N GLU A 49 25.42 5.58 -19.72
CA GLU A 49 23.98 5.75 -19.97
C GLU A 49 23.30 4.40 -20.24
N GLY A 50 23.92 3.29 -19.81
CA GLY A 50 23.44 1.92 -20.04
C GLY A 50 22.52 1.38 -18.95
N ASP A 51 22.43 0.04 -18.87
CA ASP A 51 21.67 -0.64 -17.81
C ASP A 51 22.10 -0.17 -16.43
N TRP A 52 21.12 0.18 -15.59
CA TRP A 52 21.29 0.68 -14.23
C TRP A 52 22.02 2.03 -14.14
N ALA A 53 22.15 2.80 -15.23
CA ALA A 53 22.71 4.16 -15.15
C ALA A 53 21.78 5.11 -14.38
N TRP A 54 20.46 4.96 -14.57
CA TRP A 54 19.44 5.81 -13.95
C TRP A 54 18.44 4.99 -13.16
N THR A 55 18.25 5.37 -11.90
CA THR A 55 17.29 4.73 -11.00
C THR A 55 16.56 5.78 -10.17
N ALA A 56 15.34 5.48 -9.72
CA ALA A 56 14.79 6.18 -8.57
C ALA A 56 15.60 5.83 -7.31
N PRO A 57 15.55 6.65 -6.25
CA PRO A 57 16.28 6.38 -5.01
C PRO A 57 16.05 4.95 -4.49
N ALA A 58 17.12 4.19 -4.28
CA ALA A 58 17.04 2.76 -4.05
C ALA A 58 18.30 2.15 -3.45
N GLY A 59 18.13 1.31 -2.43
CA GLY A 59 19.24 0.53 -1.91
C GLY A 59 18.82 -0.69 -1.11
N ALA A 60 19.85 -1.39 -0.64
CA ALA A 60 19.71 -2.67 0.03
C ALA A 60 19.24 -2.48 1.48
N ARG A 61 18.41 -3.42 1.95
CA ARG A 61 17.95 -3.45 3.32
C ARG A 61 19.00 -4.10 4.21
N GLN A 62 19.27 -3.49 5.35
CA GLN A 62 20.20 -4.03 6.35
C GLN A 62 19.52 -5.13 7.19
N PRO A 63 20.27 -6.11 7.74
CA PRO A 63 19.70 -7.15 8.60
C PRO A 63 18.91 -6.56 9.78
N GLY A 64 17.68 -7.02 9.97
CA GLY A 64 16.79 -6.56 11.05
C GLY A 64 16.16 -5.17 10.85
N GLU A 65 16.50 -4.46 9.77
CA GLU A 65 15.87 -3.20 9.39
C GLU A 65 14.46 -3.45 8.85
N ALA A 66 13.47 -2.66 9.29
CA ALA A 66 12.13 -2.72 8.71
C ALA A 66 12.14 -2.18 7.26
N VAL A 67 11.31 -2.75 6.39
CA VAL A 67 11.36 -2.43 4.96
C VAL A 67 11.07 -0.96 4.66
N LEU A 68 10.09 -0.35 5.33
CA LEU A 68 9.81 1.08 5.19
C LEU A 68 10.97 1.93 5.71
N SER A 69 11.64 1.52 6.79
CA SER A 69 12.81 2.23 7.32
C SER A 69 13.96 2.24 6.32
N ALA A 70 14.24 1.12 5.66
CA ALA A 70 15.22 1.05 4.58
C ALA A 70 14.88 2.01 3.45
N ALA A 71 13.63 1.99 2.98
CA ALA A 71 13.17 2.87 1.90
C ALA A 71 13.33 4.37 2.26
N LEU A 72 13.02 4.74 3.50
CA LEU A 72 13.17 6.11 4.00
C LEU A 72 14.65 6.50 4.18
N ARG A 73 15.49 5.57 4.63
CA ARG A 73 16.94 5.79 4.77
C ARG A 73 17.59 6.05 3.40
N GLU A 74 17.36 5.17 2.42
CA GLU A 74 17.90 5.33 1.07
C GLU A 74 17.43 6.63 0.41
N LEU A 75 16.15 6.98 0.60
CA LEU A 75 15.60 8.25 0.11
C LEU A 75 16.29 9.48 0.73
N ALA A 76 16.66 9.40 2.01
CA ALA A 76 17.37 10.46 2.72
C ALA A 76 18.85 10.52 2.34
N GLU A 77 19.52 9.37 2.25
CA GLU A 77 20.94 9.24 1.92
C GLU A 77 21.21 9.63 0.45
N GLU A 78 20.30 9.31 -0.48
CA GLU A 78 20.56 9.52 -1.90
C GLU A 78 20.01 10.84 -2.46
N ALA A 79 18.92 11.36 -1.88
CA ALA A 79 18.24 12.53 -2.39
C ALA A 79 18.05 13.66 -1.36
N GLY A 80 18.47 13.47 -0.11
CA GLY A 80 18.27 14.44 0.97
C GLY A 80 16.81 14.59 1.40
N LEU A 81 15.92 13.71 0.92
CA LEU A 81 14.48 13.82 1.11
C LEU A 81 14.05 13.11 2.41
N THR A 82 13.57 13.87 3.40
CA THR A 82 13.20 13.37 4.74
C THR A 82 11.78 13.79 5.13
N GLY A 83 11.21 13.16 6.16
CA GLY A 83 9.88 13.53 6.69
C GLY A 83 8.72 13.21 5.76
N LEU A 84 8.93 12.28 4.81
CA LEU A 84 7.94 11.86 3.84
C LEU A 84 7.22 10.58 4.29
N SER A 85 6.01 10.35 3.76
CA SER A 85 5.25 9.10 3.96
C SER A 85 5.02 8.40 2.62
N PRO A 86 5.97 7.56 2.17
CA PRO A 86 5.80 6.75 0.96
C PRO A 86 4.68 5.72 1.11
N TRP A 87 3.98 5.46 0.01
CA TRP A 87 2.95 4.44 -0.06
C TRP A 87 3.41 3.23 -0.89
N ALA A 88 2.90 2.04 -0.56
CA ALA A 88 3.24 0.79 -1.24
C ALA A 88 2.72 0.77 -2.69
N VAL A 89 3.60 0.51 -3.66
CA VAL A 89 3.24 0.25 -5.06
C VAL A 89 3.14 -1.24 -5.33
N ASP A 90 4.21 -1.95 -4.98
CA ASP A 90 4.29 -3.41 -5.05
C ASP A 90 5.42 -3.93 -4.16
N LEU A 91 5.04 -4.56 -3.06
CA LEU A 91 5.93 -5.15 -2.07
C LEU A 91 6.08 -6.68 -2.22
N SER A 92 5.44 -7.28 -3.24
CA SER A 92 5.38 -8.74 -3.40
C SER A 92 6.63 -9.36 -4.04
N HIS A 93 7.71 -8.61 -4.15
CA HIS A 93 8.92 -9.00 -4.88
C HIS A 93 10.15 -8.88 -3.97
N ARG A 94 11.30 -9.40 -4.44
CA ARG A 94 12.58 -9.28 -3.71
C ARG A 94 12.99 -7.84 -3.45
N TRP A 95 12.53 -6.93 -4.32
CA TRP A 95 12.79 -5.50 -4.22
C TRP A 95 11.45 -4.79 -4.08
N ALA A 96 11.24 -4.15 -2.94
CA ALA A 96 10.02 -3.42 -2.63
C ALA A 96 9.96 -2.12 -3.45
N VAL A 97 8.79 -1.81 -4.02
CA VAL A 97 8.56 -0.53 -4.70
C VAL A 97 7.58 0.29 -3.87
N PHE A 98 8.06 1.42 -3.39
CA PHE A 98 7.27 2.49 -2.81
C PHE A 98 7.18 3.66 -3.78
N ALA A 99 6.25 4.58 -3.52
CA ALA A 99 6.17 5.84 -4.21
C ALA A 99 5.76 6.96 -3.25
N VAL A 100 6.15 8.18 -3.58
CA VAL A 100 5.79 9.38 -2.82
C VAL A 100 5.56 10.54 -3.76
N ASP A 101 4.55 11.34 -3.44
CA ASP A 101 4.28 12.61 -4.14
C ASP A 101 4.88 13.76 -3.33
N VAL A 102 5.67 14.61 -3.99
CA VAL A 102 6.32 15.77 -3.37
C VAL A 102 5.88 17.08 -4.05
N PRO A 103 5.97 18.24 -3.37
CA PRO A 103 5.70 19.53 -3.99
C PRO A 103 6.55 19.80 -5.24
N ALA A 104 6.02 20.59 -6.18
CA ALA A 104 6.71 20.90 -7.45
C ALA A 104 8.10 21.54 -7.27
N HIS A 105 8.31 22.27 -6.17
CA HIS A 105 9.53 23.02 -5.85
C HIS A 105 10.44 22.28 -4.86
N THR A 106 10.27 20.96 -4.71
CA THR A 106 11.12 20.15 -3.83
C THR A 106 12.57 20.20 -4.29
N THR A 107 13.47 20.57 -3.39
CA THR A 107 14.92 20.53 -3.59
C THR A 107 15.43 19.11 -3.39
N VAL A 108 16.39 18.69 -4.21
CA VAL A 108 17.08 17.41 -4.11
C VAL A 108 18.55 17.70 -3.85
N ASP A 109 19.09 17.07 -2.82
CA ASP A 109 20.50 17.18 -2.44
C ASP A 109 21.12 15.78 -2.55
N LEU A 110 22.07 15.59 -3.48
CA LEU A 110 22.82 14.34 -3.57
C LEU A 110 23.83 14.30 -2.42
N VAL A 111 23.54 13.52 -1.38
CA VAL A 111 24.35 13.47 -0.16
C VAL A 111 25.44 12.40 -0.27
N ASP A 112 25.20 11.35 -1.05
CA ASP A 112 26.10 10.23 -1.25
C ASP A 112 27.05 10.41 -2.46
N PRO A 113 28.20 9.68 -2.50
CA PRO A 113 29.12 9.70 -3.64
C PRO A 113 28.78 8.71 -4.77
N GLU A 114 27.80 7.84 -4.56
CA GLU A 114 27.28 6.88 -5.55
C GLU A 114 26.48 7.59 -6.65
N HIS A 115 25.93 8.78 -6.39
CA HIS A 115 25.22 9.60 -7.36
C HIS A 115 25.94 10.92 -7.69
N ASP A 116 25.98 11.29 -8.98
CA ASP A 116 26.68 12.50 -9.46
C ASP A 116 25.76 13.56 -10.09
N ARG A 117 24.56 13.17 -10.51
CA ARG A 117 23.52 14.07 -11.07
C ARG A 117 22.13 13.49 -10.84
N PHE A 118 21.12 14.36 -10.87
CA PHE A 118 19.71 13.98 -10.85
C PHE A 118 18.94 14.74 -11.94
N GLU A 119 17.84 14.16 -12.37
CA GLU A 119 16.91 14.80 -13.30
C GLU A 119 15.45 14.54 -12.93
N TRP A 120 14.61 15.54 -13.18
CA TRP A 120 13.16 15.41 -13.14
C TRP A 120 12.66 15.19 -14.55
N LEU A 121 12.07 14.01 -14.79
CA LEU A 121 11.76 13.54 -16.13
C LEU A 121 10.30 13.13 -16.27
N THR A 122 9.74 13.30 -17.46
CA THR A 122 8.40 12.81 -17.77
C THR A 122 8.38 11.28 -17.80
N PRO A 123 7.21 10.62 -17.64
CA PRO A 123 7.11 9.16 -17.76
C PRO A 123 7.68 8.61 -19.08
N GLN A 124 7.57 9.38 -20.17
CA GLN A 124 8.10 8.96 -21.48
C GLN A 124 9.63 8.98 -21.49
N GLU A 125 10.25 9.96 -20.85
CA GLU A 125 11.72 10.06 -20.74
C GLU A 125 12.26 9.01 -19.78
N CYS A 126 11.59 8.78 -18.63
CA CYS A 126 11.98 7.73 -17.70
C CYS A 126 12.00 6.35 -18.36
N ARG A 127 11.01 6.01 -19.20
CA ARG A 127 10.99 4.73 -19.95
C ARG A 127 12.18 4.56 -20.90
N ARG A 128 12.82 5.65 -21.33
CA ARG A 128 14.01 5.60 -22.18
C ARG A 128 15.30 5.47 -21.37
N ARG A 129 15.35 6.03 -20.16
CA ARG A 129 16.55 6.09 -19.32
C ARG A 129 16.67 4.95 -18.31
N VAL A 130 15.54 4.52 -17.74
CA VAL A 130 15.52 3.46 -16.72
C VAL A 130 15.63 2.12 -17.43
N LEU A 131 16.85 1.58 -17.40
CA LEU A 131 17.21 0.31 -18.00
C LEU A 131 17.67 -0.68 -16.93
N PRO A 132 17.31 -1.97 -17.04
CA PRO A 132 16.53 -2.58 -18.13
C PRO A 132 15.03 -2.21 -18.09
N ALA A 133 14.34 -2.33 -19.22
CA ALA A 133 12.95 -1.84 -19.39
C ALA A 133 11.92 -2.38 -18.37
N PHE A 134 12.15 -3.56 -17.79
CA PHE A 134 11.26 -4.08 -16.75
C PHE A 134 11.27 -3.23 -15.47
N VAL A 135 12.39 -2.55 -15.18
CA VAL A 135 12.53 -1.62 -14.05
C VAL A 135 11.64 -0.40 -14.29
N ALA A 136 11.66 0.16 -15.51
CA ALA A 136 10.75 1.24 -15.89
C ALA A 136 9.28 0.82 -15.78
N ALA A 137 8.93 -0.41 -16.18
CA ALA A 137 7.58 -0.91 -16.02
C ALA A 137 7.16 -1.01 -14.55
N GLN A 138 8.06 -1.42 -13.65
CA GLN A 138 7.79 -1.52 -12.23
C GLN A 138 7.71 -0.16 -11.52
N GLN A 139 8.55 0.80 -11.90
CA GLN A 139 8.68 2.09 -11.21
C GLN A 139 7.83 3.19 -11.84
N VAL A 140 7.68 3.22 -13.16
CA VAL A 140 7.01 4.32 -13.88
C VAL A 140 5.60 3.92 -14.28
N ASP A 141 5.42 2.78 -14.97
CA ASP A 141 4.09 2.40 -15.48
C ASP A 141 3.10 2.11 -14.35
N ARG A 142 3.55 1.41 -13.31
CA ARG A 142 2.71 1.07 -12.15
C ARG A 142 2.29 2.28 -11.32
N THR A 143 3.04 3.37 -11.36
CA THR A 143 2.72 4.59 -10.60
C THR A 143 2.08 5.66 -11.46
N ALA A 144 2.23 5.65 -12.78
CA ALA A 144 1.70 6.69 -13.66
C ALA A 144 0.18 6.84 -13.57
N GLU A 145 -0.53 5.75 -13.32
CA GLU A 145 -2.00 5.75 -13.21
C GLU A 145 -2.51 5.93 -11.79
N VAL A 146 -1.64 5.85 -10.78
CA VAL A 146 -2.06 5.98 -9.38
C VAL A 146 -2.49 7.41 -9.13
N PRO A 147 -3.77 7.63 -8.76
CA PRO A 147 -4.29 8.97 -8.50
C PRO A 147 -3.41 9.71 -7.51
N THR A 148 -3.09 10.96 -7.83
CA THR A 148 -2.42 11.90 -6.93
C THR A 148 -3.44 12.59 -6.02
N GLY A 149 -2.96 13.41 -5.09
CA GLY A 149 -3.80 14.12 -4.13
C GLY A 149 -3.63 13.59 -2.71
N ALA A 150 -4.07 14.38 -1.73
CA ALA A 150 -4.00 14.02 -0.32
C ALA A 150 -5.02 12.92 -0.01
N LEU A 151 -4.52 11.74 0.36
CA LEU A 151 -5.36 10.66 0.87
C LEU A 151 -5.47 10.79 2.39
N THR A 152 -6.69 10.90 2.90
CA THR A 152 -6.98 11.08 4.33
C THR A 152 -8.14 10.20 4.76
N PHE A 153 -8.30 10.02 6.07
CA PHE A 153 -9.34 9.17 6.64
C PHE A 153 -10.07 9.93 7.75
N ARG A 154 -11.40 9.98 7.67
CA ARG A 154 -12.25 10.56 8.71
C ARG A 154 -13.16 9.50 9.32
N PRO A 155 -13.54 9.62 10.60
CA PRO A 155 -14.57 8.77 11.17
C PRO A 155 -15.85 8.82 10.32
N MET A 156 -16.47 7.65 10.15
CA MET A 156 -17.78 7.54 9.49
C MET A 156 -18.88 8.03 10.44
N GLU A 157 -19.89 8.69 9.89
CA GLU A 157 -21.07 9.17 10.61
C GLU A 157 -22.35 8.54 10.04
N HIS A 158 -23.47 8.64 10.77
CA HIS A 158 -24.75 8.09 10.31
C HIS A 158 -25.20 8.68 8.96
N GLY A 159 -24.83 9.94 8.69
CA GLY A 159 -25.11 10.61 7.42
C GLY A 159 -24.44 9.97 6.22
N ASP A 160 -23.37 9.18 6.42
CA ASP A 160 -22.63 8.52 5.35
C ASP A 160 -23.26 7.20 4.90
N LEU A 161 -24.16 6.61 5.70
CA LEU A 161 -24.72 5.27 5.43
C LEU A 161 -25.47 5.16 4.08
N PRO A 162 -26.20 6.18 3.60
CA PRO A 162 -26.74 6.17 2.23
C PRO A 162 -25.65 6.05 1.16
N THR A 163 -24.53 6.75 1.33
CA THR A 163 -23.37 6.68 0.43
C THR A 163 -22.67 5.33 0.50
N VAL A 164 -22.52 4.75 1.70
CA VAL A 164 -22.02 3.38 1.89
C VAL A 164 -22.86 2.38 1.11
N LEU A 165 -24.19 2.47 1.20
CA LEU A 165 -25.09 1.61 0.43
C LEU A 165 -24.91 1.80 -1.09
N GLN A 166 -24.75 3.05 -1.55
CA GLN A 166 -24.48 3.34 -2.95
C GLN A 166 -23.19 2.66 -3.42
N TRP A 167 -22.10 2.76 -2.64
CA TRP A 167 -20.83 2.12 -2.95
C TRP A 167 -20.92 0.60 -2.97
N GLN A 168 -21.62 -0.01 -2.00
CA GLN A 168 -21.83 -1.46 -1.97
C GLN A 168 -22.66 -1.98 -3.16
N ARG A 169 -23.46 -1.11 -3.79
CA ARG A 169 -24.25 -1.40 -4.99
C ARG A 169 -23.49 -1.21 -6.30
N ALA A 170 -22.30 -0.61 -6.26
CA ALA A 170 -21.51 -0.44 -7.46
C ALA A 170 -21.15 -1.81 -8.04
N ALA A 171 -21.17 -1.96 -9.37
CA ALA A 171 -21.05 -3.25 -10.04
C ALA A 171 -19.75 -4.00 -9.67
N HIS A 172 -18.65 -3.29 -9.42
CA HIS A 172 -17.37 -3.90 -9.01
C HIS A 172 -17.33 -4.36 -7.54
N ALA A 173 -18.29 -3.88 -6.74
CA ALA A 173 -18.37 -4.13 -5.29
C ALA A 173 -19.48 -5.13 -4.94
N ASP A 174 -20.55 -5.18 -5.74
CA ASP A 174 -21.78 -5.93 -5.42
C ASP A 174 -21.55 -7.43 -5.22
N ASP A 175 -20.63 -8.02 -5.98
CA ASP A 175 -20.25 -9.43 -5.85
C ASP A 175 -19.67 -9.77 -4.47
N TRP A 176 -19.11 -8.77 -3.75
CA TRP A 176 -18.41 -8.94 -2.47
C TRP A 176 -19.18 -8.38 -1.29
N PHE A 177 -19.96 -7.31 -1.50
CA PHE A 177 -20.68 -6.60 -0.45
C PHE A 177 -22.21 -6.77 -0.53
N HIS A 178 -22.72 -7.35 -1.62
CA HIS A 178 -24.13 -7.67 -1.84
C HIS A 178 -25.07 -6.47 -1.64
N GLY A 179 -24.65 -5.28 -2.06
CA GLY A 179 -25.41 -4.04 -1.87
C GLY A 179 -26.75 -4.02 -2.62
N SER A 180 -26.85 -4.70 -3.77
CA SER A 180 -28.07 -4.84 -4.57
C SER A 180 -29.17 -5.60 -3.82
N ARG A 181 -28.78 -6.49 -2.89
CA ARG A 181 -29.66 -7.27 -2.02
C ARG A 181 -29.89 -6.62 -0.65
N THR A 182 -29.31 -5.44 -0.43
CA THR A 182 -29.29 -4.75 0.85
C THR A 182 -30.16 -3.48 0.81
N THR A 183 -30.88 -3.20 1.90
CA THR A 183 -31.64 -1.94 2.07
C THR A 183 -30.90 -0.97 2.98
N LEU A 184 -31.29 0.32 2.96
CA LEU A 184 -30.71 1.31 3.89
C LEU A 184 -30.98 0.92 5.35
N THR A 185 -32.15 0.36 5.65
CA THR A 185 -32.47 -0.16 6.98
C THR A 185 -31.51 -1.27 7.42
N ASP A 186 -31.09 -2.14 6.49
CA ASP A 186 -30.13 -3.20 6.80
C ASP A 186 -28.72 -2.65 7.04
N VAL A 187 -28.30 -1.66 6.24
CA VAL A 187 -27.04 -0.93 6.45
C VAL A 187 -27.07 -0.22 7.82
N GLN A 188 -28.15 0.48 8.16
CA GLN A 188 -28.33 1.13 9.46
C GLN A 188 -28.28 0.13 10.62
N ARG A 189 -28.96 -1.02 10.48
CA ARG A 189 -28.92 -2.09 11.49
C ARG A 189 -27.52 -2.69 11.66
N ARG A 190 -26.77 -2.80 10.55
CA ARG A 190 -25.43 -3.41 10.50
C ARG A 190 -24.35 -2.47 11.07
N TYR A 191 -24.35 -1.22 10.65
CA TYR A 191 -23.28 -0.27 10.98
C TYR A 191 -23.64 0.69 12.11
N GLY A 192 -24.93 0.99 12.35
CA GLY A 192 -25.37 1.90 13.41
C GLY A 192 -24.76 1.59 14.79
N PRO A 193 -24.85 0.35 15.30
CA PRO A 193 -24.23 -0.02 16.57
C PRO A 193 -22.71 0.20 16.63
N ARG A 194 -22.01 0.12 15.49
CA ARG A 194 -20.56 0.40 15.39
C ARG A 194 -20.29 1.90 15.51
N LEU A 195 -21.09 2.72 14.82
CA LEU A 195 -21.01 4.19 14.88
C LEU A 195 -21.36 4.72 16.28
N GLU A 196 -22.27 4.05 16.97
CA GLU A 196 -22.69 4.34 18.35
C GLU A 196 -21.74 3.73 19.41
N ARG A 197 -20.63 3.10 18.99
CA ARG A 197 -19.63 2.44 19.86
C ARG A 197 -20.18 1.32 20.75
N GLN A 198 -21.30 0.72 20.37
CA GLN A 198 -21.87 -0.46 21.02
C GLN A 198 -21.20 -1.76 20.53
N GLN A 199 -20.49 -1.70 19.39
CA GLN A 199 -19.65 -2.78 18.87
C GLN A 199 -18.21 -2.30 18.73
N PRO A 200 -17.21 -3.14 19.02
CA PRO A 200 -15.78 -2.78 19.01
C PRO A 200 -15.18 -2.77 17.59
N THR A 201 -15.88 -2.13 16.65
CA THR A 201 -15.42 -1.94 15.27
C THR A 201 -15.47 -0.46 14.93
N ARG A 202 -14.34 0.11 14.48
CA ARG A 202 -14.27 1.50 14.04
C ARG A 202 -14.54 1.55 12.53
N MET A 203 -15.32 2.55 12.11
CA MET A 203 -15.69 2.76 10.72
C MET A 203 -15.13 4.09 10.22
N TRP A 204 -14.62 4.10 8.99
CA TRP A 204 -13.90 5.24 8.41
C TRP A 204 -14.34 5.49 6.99
N VAL A 205 -14.32 6.76 6.58
CA VAL A 205 -14.46 7.19 5.19
C VAL A 205 -13.08 7.61 4.68
N ALA A 206 -12.67 7.05 3.55
CA ALA A 206 -11.47 7.44 2.84
C ALA A 206 -11.77 8.64 1.93
N GLN A 207 -10.89 9.64 1.96
CA GLN A 207 -11.03 10.85 1.17
C GLN A 207 -9.78 11.10 0.32
N LEU A 208 -9.96 11.38 -0.98
CA LEU A 208 -8.90 11.87 -1.86
C LEU A 208 -9.17 13.35 -2.18
N ASP A 209 -8.26 14.24 -1.78
CA ASP A 209 -8.44 15.70 -1.85
C ASP A 209 -9.77 16.17 -1.26
N ARG A 210 -10.16 15.57 -0.12
CA ARG A 210 -11.42 15.79 0.61
C ARG A 210 -12.69 15.29 -0.09
N VAL A 211 -12.56 14.57 -1.20
CA VAL A 211 -13.69 13.88 -1.84
C VAL A 211 -13.78 12.47 -1.27
N ASP A 212 -14.95 12.09 -0.77
CA ASP A 212 -15.21 10.74 -0.25
C ASP A 212 -15.15 9.71 -1.39
N ILE A 213 -14.28 8.71 -1.28
CA ILE A 213 -14.01 7.74 -2.35
C ILE A 213 -14.31 6.30 -1.97
N GLY A 214 -14.55 6.02 -0.69
CA GLY A 214 -14.70 4.67 -0.16
C GLY A 214 -14.73 4.65 1.36
N TYR A 215 -14.77 3.45 1.93
CA TYR A 215 -14.78 3.27 3.38
C TYR A 215 -13.90 2.10 3.82
N LEU A 216 -13.48 2.15 5.08
CA LEU A 216 -12.74 1.10 5.75
C LEU A 216 -13.35 0.82 7.13
N GLN A 217 -12.99 -0.32 7.70
CA GLN A 217 -13.23 -0.59 9.11
C GLN A 217 -12.01 -1.27 9.73
N ASP A 218 -11.88 -1.18 11.04
CA ASP A 218 -10.86 -1.92 11.80
C ASP A 218 -11.41 -2.38 13.16
N PHE A 219 -10.88 -3.50 13.67
CA PHE A 219 -11.33 -4.12 14.91
C PHE A 219 -10.24 -5.06 15.47
N ARG A 220 -10.25 -5.31 16.78
CA ARG A 220 -9.41 -6.37 17.36
C ARG A 220 -10.03 -7.73 17.03
N VAL A 221 -9.25 -8.65 16.50
CA VAL A 221 -9.77 -9.98 16.14
C VAL A 221 -10.31 -10.71 17.37
N GLY A 222 -9.66 -10.59 18.52
CA GLY A 222 -10.09 -11.17 19.79
C GLY A 222 -11.42 -10.66 20.35
N ASP A 223 -11.95 -9.54 19.84
CA ASP A 223 -13.29 -9.06 20.21
C ASP A 223 -14.40 -9.79 19.42
N HIS A 224 -14.03 -10.70 18.51
CA HIS A 224 -14.91 -11.48 17.66
C HIS A 224 -14.59 -12.98 17.76
N ASP A 225 -15.05 -13.64 18.82
CA ASP A 225 -14.71 -15.03 19.20
C ASP A 225 -14.68 -16.02 18.03
N GLU A 226 -15.75 -16.08 17.22
CA GLU A 226 -15.81 -17.03 16.09
C GLU A 226 -14.73 -16.75 15.04
N TYR A 227 -14.48 -15.47 14.76
CA TYR A 227 -13.46 -15.05 13.80
C TYR A 227 -12.05 -15.28 14.33
N ALA A 228 -11.82 -15.02 15.63
CA ALA A 228 -10.56 -15.33 16.30
C ALA A 228 -10.23 -16.82 16.24
N VAL A 229 -11.22 -17.70 16.49
CA VAL A 229 -11.04 -19.16 16.40
C VAL A 229 -10.72 -19.59 14.97
N LYS A 230 -11.46 -19.09 13.97
CA LYS A 230 -11.25 -19.46 12.56
C LYS A 230 -9.88 -19.02 12.04
N THR A 231 -9.44 -17.82 12.40
CA THR A 231 -8.19 -17.23 11.92
C THR A 231 -6.97 -17.71 12.72
N GLY A 232 -7.15 -18.13 13.97
CA GLY A 232 -6.06 -18.48 14.88
C GLY A 232 -5.19 -17.28 15.28
N LEU A 233 -5.67 -16.05 15.09
CA LEU A 233 -4.92 -14.80 15.28
C LEU A 233 -5.66 -13.84 16.23
N PRO A 234 -5.95 -14.20 17.49
CA PRO A 234 -6.75 -13.38 18.41
C PRO A 234 -6.11 -12.01 18.72
N ASP A 235 -4.78 -11.91 18.70
CA ASP A 235 -4.04 -10.67 18.99
C ASP A 235 -3.89 -9.75 17.75
N ALA A 236 -4.37 -10.17 16.58
CA ALA A 236 -4.30 -9.37 15.37
C ALA A 236 -5.37 -8.26 15.35
N VAL A 237 -5.14 -7.28 14.47
CA VAL A 237 -6.16 -6.28 14.11
C VAL A 237 -6.69 -6.60 12.73
N GLY A 238 -7.99 -6.86 12.65
CA GLY A 238 -8.70 -7.08 11.40
C GLY A 238 -9.12 -5.76 10.77
N PHE A 239 -9.18 -5.71 9.44
CA PHE A 239 -9.72 -4.58 8.70
C PHE A 239 -10.41 -5.03 7.41
N ASP A 240 -11.42 -4.26 6.98
CA ASP A 240 -12.05 -4.38 5.65
C ASP A 240 -12.01 -3.03 4.95
N TYR A 241 -12.13 -3.05 3.62
CA TYR A 241 -12.05 -1.85 2.80
C TYR A 241 -12.86 -1.98 1.50
N LEU A 242 -13.33 -0.83 1.00
CA LEU A 242 -13.95 -0.69 -0.31
C LEU A 242 -13.59 0.66 -0.92
N ILE A 243 -13.15 0.66 -2.18
CA ILE A 243 -13.21 1.85 -3.04
C ILE A 243 -14.60 1.87 -3.68
N GLY A 244 -15.37 2.91 -3.38
CA GLY A 244 -16.74 3.06 -3.84
C GLY A 244 -16.87 3.65 -5.23
N ASP A 245 -15.99 4.60 -5.59
CA ASP A 245 -15.97 5.22 -6.92
C ASP A 245 -15.39 4.25 -7.98
N PRO A 246 -16.19 3.79 -8.96
CA PRO A 246 -15.71 2.86 -9.98
C PRO A 246 -14.58 3.43 -10.85
N SER A 247 -14.49 4.76 -11.00
CA SER A 247 -13.45 5.41 -11.81
C SER A 247 -12.06 5.30 -11.20
N LEU A 248 -11.96 4.98 -9.91
CA LEU A 248 -10.73 4.90 -9.14
C LEU A 248 -10.22 3.47 -8.92
N VAL A 249 -11.00 2.45 -9.30
CA VAL A 249 -10.62 1.04 -9.23
C VAL A 249 -9.69 0.67 -10.38
N GLY A 250 -8.80 -0.31 -10.15
CA GLY A 250 -7.88 -0.82 -11.18
C GLY A 250 -6.67 0.08 -11.48
N ARG A 251 -6.56 1.24 -10.80
CA ARG A 251 -5.50 2.24 -11.01
C ARG A 251 -4.43 2.24 -9.92
N GLY A 252 -4.36 1.19 -9.10
CA GLY A 252 -3.42 1.09 -7.96
C GLY A 252 -3.81 1.86 -6.69
N LEU A 253 -4.91 2.64 -6.70
CA LEU A 253 -5.39 3.35 -5.51
C LEU A 253 -5.72 2.41 -4.34
N GLY A 254 -6.18 1.18 -4.60
CA GLY A 254 -6.45 0.19 -3.55
C GLY A 254 -5.22 -0.12 -2.69
N THR A 255 -4.08 -0.37 -3.34
CA THR A 255 -2.80 -0.62 -2.64
C THR A 255 -2.35 0.61 -1.85
N ARG A 256 -2.40 1.80 -2.48
CA ARG A 256 -2.12 3.08 -1.81
C ARG A 256 -3.01 3.29 -0.58
N MET A 257 -4.31 3.00 -0.70
CA MET A 257 -5.30 3.20 0.35
C MET A 257 -5.10 2.25 1.52
N ILE A 258 -4.93 0.95 1.26
CA ILE A 258 -4.66 -0.06 2.29
C ILE A 258 -3.39 0.32 3.06
N TRP A 259 -2.28 0.55 2.36
CA TRP A 259 -1.01 0.89 3.00
C TRP A 259 -1.12 2.14 3.87
N SER A 260 -1.63 3.25 3.32
CA SER A 260 -1.72 4.51 4.06
C SER A 260 -2.64 4.38 5.26
N TYR A 261 -3.75 3.64 5.15
CA TYR A 261 -4.64 3.39 6.28
C TYR A 261 -3.95 2.59 7.40
N LEU A 262 -3.17 1.57 7.05
CA LEU A 262 -2.45 0.78 8.04
C LEU A 262 -1.39 1.60 8.76
N VAL A 263 -0.62 2.41 8.02
CA VAL A 263 0.46 3.25 8.56
C VAL A 263 -0.09 4.43 9.37
N ASP A 264 -1.08 5.15 8.84
CA ASP A 264 -1.52 6.43 9.40
C ASP A 264 -2.65 6.28 10.44
N VAL A 265 -3.42 5.20 10.40
CA VAL A 265 -4.63 5.02 11.25
C VAL A 265 -4.54 3.80 12.15
N VAL A 266 -4.20 2.63 11.59
CA VAL A 266 -4.27 1.36 12.35
C VAL A 266 -3.06 1.21 13.28
N ALA A 267 -1.83 1.34 12.78
CA ALA A 267 -0.62 1.16 13.56
C ALA A 267 -0.49 2.13 14.75
N PRO A 268 -0.82 3.44 14.60
CA PRO A 268 -0.79 4.38 15.73
C PRO A 268 -1.88 4.09 16.77
N HIS A 269 -3.04 3.60 16.34
CA HIS A 269 -4.14 3.29 17.28
C HIS A 269 -3.94 1.97 18.03
N TYR A 270 -3.32 0.97 17.38
CA TYR A 270 -3.03 -0.33 17.98
C TYR A 270 -1.52 -0.55 18.09
N PRO A 271 -0.80 0.18 18.96
CA PRO A 271 0.66 0.09 19.05
C PRO A 271 1.17 -1.30 19.45
N ALA A 272 0.35 -2.10 20.14
CA ALA A 272 0.70 -3.46 20.55
C ALA A 272 0.45 -4.53 19.48
N ALA A 273 -0.31 -4.22 18.42
CA ALA A 273 -0.64 -5.19 17.39
C ALA A 273 0.58 -5.43 16.48
N ARG A 274 1.03 -6.69 16.43
CA ARG A 274 2.13 -7.15 15.55
C ARG A 274 1.64 -7.63 14.19
N THR A 275 0.37 -8.02 14.11
CA THR A 275 -0.24 -8.58 12.90
C THR A 275 -1.46 -7.79 12.51
N PHE A 276 -1.53 -7.38 11.25
CA PHE A 276 -2.76 -6.90 10.62
C PHE A 276 -3.34 -7.99 9.73
N LEU A 277 -4.67 -8.04 9.62
CA LEU A 277 -5.38 -9.13 8.99
C LEU A 277 -6.51 -8.60 8.09
N ALA A 278 -6.61 -9.13 6.88
CA ALA A 278 -7.82 -9.05 6.05
C ALA A 278 -8.16 -10.45 5.55
N SER A 279 -9.44 -10.77 5.37
CA SER A 279 -9.87 -12.06 4.81
C SER A 279 -10.84 -11.87 3.64
N PRO A 280 -10.35 -11.47 2.45
CA PRO A 280 -11.23 -11.37 1.28
C PRO A 280 -11.71 -12.76 0.82
N ASP A 281 -12.86 -12.79 0.14
CA ASP A 281 -13.35 -13.96 -0.58
C ASP A 281 -12.27 -14.49 -1.54
N TYR A 282 -12.08 -15.81 -1.60
CA TYR A 282 -11.04 -16.46 -2.41
C TYR A 282 -11.13 -16.15 -3.91
N ARG A 283 -12.31 -15.75 -4.40
CA ARG A 283 -12.57 -15.37 -5.80
C ARG A 283 -12.21 -13.92 -6.07
N ASN A 284 -12.02 -13.09 -5.04
CA ASN A 284 -11.70 -11.68 -5.18
C ASN A 284 -10.22 -11.46 -5.49
N ALA A 285 -9.81 -11.86 -6.69
CA ALA A 285 -8.43 -11.77 -7.17
C ALA A 285 -7.87 -10.34 -7.11
N ALA A 286 -8.72 -9.32 -7.31
CA ALA A 286 -8.32 -7.92 -7.22
C ALA A 286 -7.92 -7.53 -5.79
N SER A 287 -8.72 -7.93 -4.79
CA SER A 287 -8.43 -7.67 -3.38
C SER A 287 -7.20 -8.46 -2.90
N LEU A 288 -7.11 -9.74 -3.26
CA LEU A 288 -5.95 -10.59 -2.96
C LEU A 288 -4.65 -9.99 -3.53
N ARG A 289 -4.66 -9.55 -4.78
CA ARG A 289 -3.49 -8.91 -5.40
C ARG A 289 -3.16 -7.56 -4.77
N ALA A 290 -4.15 -6.79 -4.33
CA ALA A 290 -3.92 -5.53 -3.64
C ALA A 290 -3.23 -5.73 -2.27
N LEU A 291 -3.67 -6.74 -1.51
CA LEU A 291 -3.06 -7.13 -0.23
C LEU A 291 -1.63 -7.67 -0.43
N GLU A 292 -1.43 -8.55 -1.40
CA GLU A 292 -0.10 -9.07 -1.74
C GLU A 292 0.88 -7.93 -2.08
N LYS A 293 0.46 -6.96 -2.88
CA LYS A 293 1.24 -5.75 -3.17
C LYS A 293 1.50 -4.87 -1.94
N CYS A 294 0.70 -4.99 -0.88
CA CYS A 294 0.93 -4.33 0.41
C CYS A 294 1.80 -5.18 1.36
N GLY A 295 2.34 -6.32 0.93
CA GLY A 295 3.19 -7.17 1.76
C GLY A 295 2.42 -8.17 2.64
N PHE A 296 1.11 -8.37 2.39
CA PHE A 296 0.34 -9.41 3.05
C PHE A 296 0.66 -10.79 2.48
N HIS A 297 0.75 -11.77 3.35
CA HIS A 297 0.89 -13.18 3.01
C HIS A 297 -0.45 -13.91 3.12
N ALA A 298 -0.87 -14.55 2.02
CA ALA A 298 -2.06 -15.41 1.99
C ALA A 298 -1.80 -16.73 2.74
N GLY A 299 -2.62 -17.04 3.72
CA GLY A 299 -2.49 -18.20 4.60
C GLY A 299 -3.67 -19.15 4.52
N ALA A 300 -4.24 -19.47 5.68
CA ALA A 300 -5.33 -20.43 5.82
C ALA A 300 -6.60 -19.98 5.08
N TRP A 301 -7.38 -20.97 4.64
CA TRP A 301 -8.71 -20.76 4.09
C TRP A 301 -9.71 -20.99 5.21
N ILE A 302 -10.68 -20.09 5.33
CA ILE A 302 -11.72 -20.15 6.35
C ILE A 302 -13.09 -20.05 5.70
N ASP A 303 -14.05 -20.82 6.19
CA ASP A 303 -15.44 -20.63 5.84
C ASP A 303 -16.08 -19.67 6.84
N VAL A 304 -16.49 -18.51 6.35
CA VAL A 304 -17.23 -17.52 7.11
C VAL A 304 -18.72 -17.71 6.81
N PRO A 305 -19.54 -18.01 7.83
CA PRO A 305 -20.97 -18.14 7.63
C PRO A 305 -21.54 -16.86 7.03
N GLY A 306 -22.29 -16.99 5.94
CA GLY A 306 -23.06 -15.89 5.40
C GLY A 306 -24.04 -15.40 6.45
N ARG A 307 -24.30 -14.08 6.51
CA ARG A 307 -25.36 -13.58 7.39
C ARG A 307 -26.71 -14.08 6.88
N ARG A 308 -27.76 -13.90 7.66
CA ARG A 308 -29.12 -14.37 7.31
C ARG A 308 -29.53 -13.93 5.90
N GLY A 309 -29.58 -14.88 4.95
CA GLY A 309 -29.94 -14.64 3.54
C GLY A 309 -28.76 -14.47 2.57
N GLU A 310 -27.54 -14.42 3.08
CA GLU A 310 -26.27 -14.42 2.34
C GLU A 310 -25.71 -15.85 2.28
N ALA A 311 -24.99 -16.18 1.19
CA ALA A 311 -24.29 -17.46 1.11
C ALA A 311 -23.04 -17.42 2.01
N ALA A 312 -22.59 -18.58 2.49
CA ALA A 312 -21.27 -18.66 3.11
C ALA A 312 -20.18 -18.21 2.13
N SER A 313 -19.20 -17.45 2.63
CA SER A 313 -18.00 -17.07 1.90
C SER A 313 -16.85 -17.98 2.34
N THR A 314 -16.08 -18.45 1.36
CA THR A 314 -14.77 -19.02 1.64
C THR A 314 -13.75 -17.90 1.48
N GLU A 315 -13.02 -17.59 2.53
CA GLU A 315 -12.11 -16.45 2.59
C GLU A 315 -10.67 -16.92 2.80
N ILE A 316 -9.72 -16.13 2.33
CA ILE A 316 -8.29 -16.39 2.53
C ILE A 316 -7.76 -15.43 3.59
N VAL A 317 -7.25 -15.97 4.70
CA VAL A 317 -6.62 -15.20 5.78
C VAL A 317 -5.32 -14.60 5.26
N CYS A 318 -5.32 -13.30 4.95
CA CYS A 318 -4.15 -12.55 4.53
C CYS A 318 -3.58 -11.78 5.72
N SER A 319 -2.35 -12.11 6.13
CA SER A 319 -1.69 -11.52 7.31
C SER A 319 -0.50 -10.65 6.93
N PHE A 320 -0.31 -9.56 7.67
CA PHE A 320 0.78 -8.60 7.50
C PHE A 320 1.57 -8.50 8.81
N ASP A 321 2.88 -8.76 8.75
CA ASP A 321 3.79 -8.59 9.89
C ASP A 321 4.22 -7.13 9.99
N ARG A 322 3.66 -6.41 10.95
CA ARG A 322 3.96 -5.01 11.19
C ARG A 322 5.44 -4.78 11.50
N THR A 323 6.06 -5.66 12.29
CA THR A 323 7.45 -5.49 12.73
C THR A 323 8.38 -5.53 11.53
N HIS A 324 8.13 -6.46 10.61
CA HIS A 324 8.92 -6.60 9.39
C HIS A 324 8.79 -5.38 8.45
N TRP A 325 7.58 -4.87 8.28
CA TRP A 325 7.33 -3.80 7.30
C TRP A 325 7.51 -2.39 7.83
N LEU A 326 7.09 -2.12 9.08
CA LEU A 326 6.94 -0.77 9.64
C LEU A 326 7.88 -0.47 10.82
N GLY A 327 8.43 -1.50 11.48
CA GLY A 327 9.19 -1.37 12.72
C GLY A 327 8.35 -1.50 13.98
#